data_AF-A0A527HED1-F1
#
_entry.id   AF-A0A527HED1-F1
#
_cell.length_a   1.000
_cell.length_b   1.000
_cell.length_c   1.000
_cell.angle_alpha   90.00
_cell.angle_beta   90.00
_cell.angle_gamma   90.00
#
_symmetry.space_group_name_H-M   'P 1'
#
loop_
_entity.id
_entity.type
_entity.pdbx_description
1 polymer ?
#
loop_
_entity_poly.entity_id
_entity_poly.type
_entity_poly.pdbx_seq_one_letter_code
_entity_poly.pdbx_strand_id
1 'polypeptide(L)' 'ENPARVEDLADRLHLLDDGAIVWSGKPAELMARDELLATYLGG' A
#
# COMPACT_ATOMS: atom_id res chain seq x y z
N GLU A 1 1.71 -1.15 -12.61
CA GLU A 1 0.41 -0.45 -12.46
C GLU A 1 0.65 0.76 -11.56
N ASN A 2 0.17 1.97 -11.88
CA ASN A 2 0.62 3.21 -11.22
C ASN A 2 -0.01 3.37 -9.82
N PRO A 3 0.74 3.24 -8.71
CA PRO A 3 0.22 3.26 -7.33
C PRO A 3 -0.48 4.58 -6.96
N ALA A 4 -0.05 5.67 -7.60
CA ALA A 4 -0.58 7.02 -7.36
C ALA A 4 -2.08 7.15 -7.71
N ARG A 5 -2.64 6.23 -8.50
CA ARG A 5 -4.06 6.24 -8.87
C ARG A 5 -4.97 5.56 -7.85
N VAL A 6 -4.40 4.82 -6.90
CA VAL A 6 -5.12 4.04 -5.89
C VAL A 6 -5.45 4.87 -4.65
N GLU A 7 -4.68 5.94 -4.40
CA GLU A 7 -4.91 6.85 -3.27
C GLU A 7 -6.30 7.47 -3.24
N ASP A 8 -6.77 7.97 -4.39
CA ASP A 8 -8.07 8.64 -4.49
C ASP A 8 -9.26 7.67 -4.63
N LEU A 9 -9.00 6.37 -4.84
CA LEU A 9 -10.04 5.41 -5.20
C LEU A 9 -10.48 4.50 -4.06
N ALA A 10 -9.62 4.30 -3.05
CA ALA A 10 -9.82 3.30 -2.02
C ALA A 10 -9.89 3.91 -0.62
N ASP A 11 -10.94 3.61 0.15
CA ASP A 11 -11.01 3.99 1.57
C ASP A 11 -9.98 3.25 2.43
N ARG A 12 -9.49 2.10 1.94
CA ARG A 12 -8.60 1.20 2.67
C ARG A 12 -7.73 0.35 1.75
N LEU A 13 -6.50 0.11 2.19
CA LEU A 13 -5.53 -0.79 1.55
C LEU A 13 -5.15 -1.93 2.49
N HIS A 14 -4.80 -3.07 1.90
CA HIS A 14 -4.30 -4.25 2.59
C HIS A 14 -3.08 -4.78 1.82
N LEU A 15 -1.99 -5.04 2.53
CA LEU A 15 -0.82 -5.70 1.97
C LEU A 15 -0.85 -7.17 2.40
N LEU A 16 -0.79 -8.03 1.39
CA LEU A 16 -0.76 -9.48 1.55
C LEU A 16 0.66 -9.96 1.26
N ASP A 17 1.22 -10.70 2.21
CA ASP A 17 2.54 -11.32 2.10
C ASP A 17 2.46 -12.73 2.69
N ASP A 18 3.01 -13.72 1.96
CA ASP A 18 2.94 -15.15 2.30
C ASP A 18 1.51 -15.64 2.68
N GLY A 19 0.48 -15.14 1.99
CA GLY A 19 -0.91 -15.50 2.26
C GLY A 19 -1.51 -14.89 3.53
N ALA A 20 -0.77 -14.02 4.23
CA ALA A 20 -1.22 -13.29 5.42
C ALA A 20 -1.30 -11.78 5.16
N ILE A 21 -2.29 -11.11 5.76
CA ILE A 21 -2.35 -9.64 5.73
C ILE A 21 -1.32 -9.12 6.72
N VAL A 22 -0.23 -8.55 6.21
CA VAL A 22 0.87 -8.00 7.02
C VAL A 22 0.65 -6.53 7.35
N TRP A 23 -0.21 -5.84 6.60
CA TRP A 23 -0.56 -4.45 6.88
C TRP A 23 -1.95 -4.10 6.34
N SER A 24 -2.66 -3.20 7.03
CA SER A 24 -3.88 -2.59 6.53
C SER A 24 -4.06 -1.18 7.09
N GLY A 25 -4.60 -0.27 6.29
CA GLY A 25 -4.73 1.14 6.69
C GLY A 25 -5.31 2.00 5.58
N LYS A 26 -5.36 3.32 5.80
CA LYS A 26 -5.78 4.26 4.77
C LYS A 26 -4.66 4.43 3.73
N PRO A 27 -4.97 4.70 2.44
CA PRO A 27 -3.93 4.94 1.45
C PRO A 27 -2.96 6.06 1.84
N ALA A 28 -3.49 7.17 2.38
CA ALA A 28 -2.65 8.28 2.85
C ALA A 28 -1.62 7.87 3.92
N GLU A 29 -1.93 6.86 4.76
CA GLU A 29 -0.99 6.36 5.77
C GLU A 29 0.10 5.47 5.16
N LEU A 30 -0.21 4.78 4.05
CA LEU A 30 0.76 4.00 3.30
C LEU A 30 1.72 4.92 2.53
N MET A 31 1.18 5.98 1.94
CA MET A 31 1.91 6.91 1.08
C MET A 31 2.84 7.84 1.86
N ALA A 32 2.60 7.99 3.16
CA ALA A 32 3.56 8.59 4.08
C ALA A 32 4.74 7.66 4.44
N ARG A 33 4.80 6.43 3.90
CA ARG A 33 5.79 5.40 4.21
C ARG A 33 6.49 4.87 2.95
N ASP A 34 7.32 5.71 2.35
CA ASP A 34 8.06 5.42 1.11
C ASP A 34 8.84 4.08 1.15
N GLU A 35 9.48 3.73 2.27
CA GLU A 35 10.22 2.47 2.41
C GLU A 35 9.33 1.22 2.33
N LEU A 36 8.09 1.32 2.82
CA LEU A 36 7.13 0.21 2.83
C LEU A 36 6.56 -0.01 1.42
N LEU A 37 6.34 1.08 0.68
CA LEU A 37 6.00 1.05 -0.75
C LEU A 37 7.09 0.38 -1.57
N ALA A 38 8.35 0.78 -1.40
CA ALA A 38 9.46 0.20 -2.14
C ALA A 38 9.63 -1.31 -1.88
N THR A 39 9.37 -1.75 -0.64
CA THR A 39 9.49 -3.16 -0.23
C THR A 39 8.41 -4.05 -0.86
N TYR A 40 7.18 -3.54 -1.03
CA TYR A 40 6.03 -4.36 -1.44
C TYR A 40 5.52 -4.10 -2.85
N LEU A 41 5.70 -2.89 -3.38
CA LEU A 41 5.21 -2.52 -4.70
C LEU A 41 6.32 -2.46 -5.75
N GLY A 42 7.58 -2.59 -5.31
CA GLY A 42 8.77 -2.47 -6.15
C GLY A 42 9.00 -1.01 -6.56
N GLY A 43 10.27 -0.61 -6.65
CA GLY A 43 10.66 0.71 -7.16
C GLY A 43 10.28 0.91 -8.63
#